data_AF-A0A2N2AID4-F1
#
_entry.id   AF-A0A2N2AID4-F1
#
_cell.length_a   1.000
_cell.length_b   1.000
_cell.length_c   1.000
_cell.angle_alpha   90.00
_cell.angle_beta   90.00
_cell.angle_gamma   90.00
#
_symmetry.space_group_name_H-M   'P 1'
#
loop_
_entity.id
_entity.type
_entity.pdbx_description
1 polymer ?
#
loop_
_entity_poly.entity_id
_entity_poly.type
_entity_poly.pdbx_seq_one_letter_code
_entity_poly.pdbx_strand_id
1 'polypeptide(L)'
;MEKVETYLAQLRDVLAQSSFTTANGYLDLGTTDTLVEREELLSPVPPGDILMGFQEIIMAEIAKCNSDKIKIGINELLKHLLATIDKDREHYLAERYLYRVRMVFKRCLLPDFPYAEEVWNYICDCLRSTGTFLVEGDYYIAAREVINSLAGMGRIAALKGLPTANTQSSLRIMENMALKKKEQQLASIAKNARFNLEI
;
A
#
# COMPACT_ATOMS: atom_id res chain seq x y z
N MET A 1 -0.02 -9.82 22.56
CA MET A 1 -1.32 -9.21 22.21
C MET A 1 -1.35 -7.76 22.65
N GLU A 2 -1.42 -7.47 23.96
CA GLU A 2 -1.49 -6.10 24.52
C GLU A 2 -0.63 -5.03 23.80
N LYS A 3 0.68 -5.27 23.61
CA LYS A 3 1.60 -4.33 22.90
C LYS A 3 1.29 -4.09 21.41
N VAL A 4 0.57 -5.00 20.75
CA VAL A 4 0.13 -4.87 19.35
C VAL A 4 -1.20 -4.14 19.30
N GLU A 5 -2.13 -4.45 20.21
CA GLU A 5 -3.41 -3.74 20.36
C GLU A 5 -3.19 -2.27 20.72
N THR A 6 -2.26 -1.95 21.64
CA THR A 6 -1.88 -0.56 21.95
C THR A 6 -1.28 0.16 20.72
N TYR A 7 -0.48 -0.53 19.90
CA TYR A 7 0.12 0.07 18.71
C TYR A 7 -0.90 0.28 17.58
N LEU A 8 -1.79 -0.70 17.36
CA LEU A 8 -2.95 -0.55 16.47
C LEU A 8 -3.84 0.60 16.94
N ALA A 9 -4.11 0.70 18.25
CA ALA A 9 -4.87 1.81 18.82
C ALA A 9 -4.15 3.15 18.62
N GLN A 10 -2.82 3.21 18.69
CA GLN A 10 -2.05 4.44 18.45
C GLN A 10 -2.03 4.84 16.97
N LEU A 11 -1.81 3.90 16.05
CA LEU A 11 -1.91 4.14 14.60
C LEU A 11 -3.34 4.60 14.25
N ARG A 12 -4.34 3.89 14.78
CA ARG A 12 -5.74 4.25 14.60
C ARG A 12 -6.08 5.56 15.26
N ASP A 13 -5.53 5.92 16.41
CA ASP A 13 -5.77 7.24 17.02
C ASP A 13 -5.21 8.36 16.13
N VAL A 14 -4.04 8.20 15.51
CA VAL A 14 -3.56 9.18 14.52
C VAL A 14 -4.41 9.19 13.24
N LEU A 15 -4.98 8.05 12.83
CA LEU A 15 -5.96 7.96 11.73
C LEU A 15 -7.43 8.24 12.15
N ALA A 16 -7.72 8.43 13.43
CA ALA A 16 -9.06 8.67 14.00
C ALA A 16 -9.16 10.04 14.70
N GLN A 17 -8.03 10.70 14.90
CA GLN A 17 -7.85 12.12 14.64
C GLN A 17 -8.21 12.46 13.18
N SER A 18 -8.28 11.45 12.28
CA SER A 18 -9.09 11.48 11.05
C SER A 18 -10.42 10.69 11.05
N SER A 19 -11.07 10.61 12.21
CA SER A 19 -12.40 10.05 12.56
C SER A 19 -12.81 8.67 12.00
N PHE A 20 -12.88 7.64 12.85
CA PHE A 20 -13.93 6.59 12.78
C PHE A 20 -14.09 5.79 14.10
N THR A 21 -15.19 5.05 14.18
CA THR A 21 -15.49 3.98 15.15
C THR A 21 -15.04 2.59 14.66
N THR A 22 -14.84 1.63 15.56
CA THR A 22 -14.27 0.31 15.19
C THR A 22 -15.32 -0.76 14.89
N ALA A 23 -15.12 -1.52 13.81
CA ALA A 23 -15.68 -2.87 13.63
C ALA A 23 -14.67 -3.95 14.06
N ASN A 24 -15.15 -5.11 14.52
CA ASN A 24 -14.31 -6.18 15.06
C ASN A 24 -13.82 -7.14 13.96
N GLY A 25 -12.50 -7.33 13.89
CA GLY A 25 -11.81 -8.14 12.88
C GLY A 25 -10.71 -7.33 12.21
N TYR A 26 -9.46 -7.77 12.28
CA TYR A 26 -8.36 -7.10 11.60
C TYR A 26 -8.27 -7.56 10.14
N LEU A 27 -8.74 -6.71 9.22
CA LEU A 27 -8.53 -6.90 7.78
C LEU A 27 -7.08 -6.58 7.41
N ASP A 28 -6.38 -7.57 6.80
CA ASP A 28 -5.00 -7.48 6.30
C ASP A 28 -4.98 -7.56 4.77
N LEU A 29 -4.64 -6.44 4.11
CA LEU A 29 -4.55 -6.36 2.66
C LEU A 29 -3.46 -7.28 2.07
N GLY A 30 -2.45 -7.67 2.86
CA GLY A 30 -1.38 -8.57 2.42
C GLY A 30 -1.80 -10.03 2.29
N THR A 31 -2.91 -10.43 2.91
CA THR A 31 -3.39 -11.83 2.92
C THR A 31 -4.75 -12.02 2.24
N THR A 32 -5.29 -10.98 1.59
CA THR A 32 -6.65 -11.01 1.03
C THR A 32 -6.64 -11.39 -0.45
N ASP A 33 -7.12 -12.60 -0.78
CA ASP A 33 -7.27 -13.08 -2.16
C ASP A 33 -8.66 -12.77 -2.78
N THR A 34 -9.59 -12.18 -2.01
CA THR A 34 -10.96 -11.85 -2.41
C THR A 34 -11.19 -10.35 -2.57
N LEU A 35 -12.29 -9.96 -3.21
CA LEU A 35 -12.72 -8.57 -3.23
C LEU A 35 -13.17 -8.15 -1.83
N VAL A 36 -12.56 -7.07 -1.31
CA VAL A 36 -12.97 -6.38 -0.08
C VAL A 36 -14.16 -5.49 -0.40
N GLU A 37 -15.22 -5.54 0.41
CA GLU A 37 -16.38 -4.66 0.23
C GLU A 37 -16.11 -3.27 0.80
N ARG A 38 -16.69 -2.23 0.20
CA ARG A 38 -16.36 -0.83 0.56
C ARG A 38 -16.71 -0.50 2.01
N GLU A 39 -17.77 -1.10 2.53
CA GLU A 39 -18.25 -0.93 3.90
C GLU A 39 -17.23 -1.40 4.96
N GLU A 40 -16.31 -2.30 4.63
CA GLU A 40 -15.25 -2.78 5.53
C GLU A 40 -14.11 -1.77 5.73
N LEU A 41 -14.14 -0.64 5.01
CA LEU A 41 -13.03 0.31 4.91
C LEU A 41 -13.28 1.71 5.49
N LEU A 42 -14.52 2.18 5.67
CA LEU A 42 -14.87 3.63 5.62
C LEU A 42 -14.32 4.58 6.71
N SER A 43 -14.39 5.91 6.42
CA SER A 43 -13.31 6.95 6.40
C SER A 43 -13.76 8.41 6.04
N PRO A 44 -14.52 9.20 6.85
CA PRO A 44 -14.79 10.62 6.63
C PRO A 44 -13.75 11.47 7.38
N VAL A 45 -13.28 12.51 6.73
CA VAL A 45 -11.97 13.11 7.05
C VAL A 45 -12.10 14.51 7.68
N PRO A 46 -11.35 14.83 8.75
CA PRO A 46 -11.13 16.14 9.33
C PRO A 46 -9.68 16.66 9.04
N PRO A 47 -9.30 17.89 9.47
CA PRO A 47 -8.18 18.61 8.84
C PRO A 47 -6.81 18.49 9.54
N GLY A 48 -5.78 18.13 8.77
CA GLY A 48 -4.35 18.14 9.13
C GLY A 48 -3.51 17.26 8.17
N ASP A 49 -2.17 17.36 8.16
CA ASP A 49 -1.32 16.34 7.50
C ASP A 49 -1.08 15.14 8.44
N ILE A 50 -2.18 14.43 8.73
CA ILE A 50 -2.23 13.18 9.50
C ILE A 50 -1.16 12.15 9.06
N LEU A 51 -0.78 12.17 7.77
CA LEU A 51 0.18 11.26 7.19
C LEU A 51 1.63 11.56 7.62
N MET A 52 1.90 12.70 8.24
CA MET A 52 3.21 13.03 8.80
C MET A 52 3.40 12.34 10.15
N GLY A 53 2.50 12.54 11.12
CA GLY A 53 2.55 11.84 12.41
C GLY A 53 2.45 10.31 12.27
N PHE A 54 1.64 9.84 11.31
CA PHE A 54 1.58 8.41 10.99
C PHE A 54 2.92 7.88 10.43
N GLN A 55 3.58 8.65 9.57
CA GLN A 55 4.89 8.29 9.01
C GLN A 55 5.97 8.23 10.10
N GLU A 56 5.94 9.15 11.07
CA GLU A 56 6.86 9.18 12.22
C GLU A 56 6.71 7.93 13.10
N ILE A 57 5.48 7.50 13.38
CA ILE A 57 5.23 6.26 14.15
C ILE A 57 5.84 5.04 13.46
N ILE A 58 5.62 4.88 12.15
CA ILE A 58 6.23 3.75 11.42
C ILE A 58 7.75 3.86 11.42
N MET A 59 8.32 5.04 11.18
CA MET A 59 9.77 5.25 11.16
C MET A 59 10.41 4.90 12.52
N ALA A 60 9.73 5.17 13.63
CA ALA A 60 10.16 4.77 14.97
C ALA A 60 10.16 3.24 15.18
N GLU A 61 9.26 2.49 14.53
CA GLU A 61 9.28 1.02 14.58
C GLU A 61 10.26 0.40 13.58
N ILE A 62 10.56 1.07 12.44
CA ILE A 62 11.69 0.67 11.57
C ILE A 62 13.02 0.80 12.32
N ALA A 63 13.23 1.89 13.07
CA ALA A 63 14.41 2.05 13.92
C ALA A 63 14.54 1.02 15.05
N LYS A 64 13.45 0.32 15.40
CA LYS A 64 13.41 -0.81 16.36
C LYS A 64 13.44 -2.18 15.67
N CYS A 65 13.58 -2.20 14.35
CA CYS A 65 13.51 -3.39 13.50
C CYS A 65 12.23 -4.24 13.68
N ASN A 66 11.08 -3.62 14.00
CA ASN A 66 9.85 -4.37 14.28
C ASN A 66 9.04 -4.63 13.00
N SER A 67 9.37 -5.71 12.27
CA SER A 67 8.76 -6.02 10.96
C SER A 67 7.22 -6.08 11.01
N ASP A 68 6.64 -6.78 11.98
CA ASP A 68 5.18 -6.92 12.11
C ASP A 68 4.45 -5.59 12.26
N LYS A 69 4.99 -4.68 13.07
CA LYS A 69 4.40 -3.34 13.22
C LYS A 69 4.56 -2.45 11.99
N ILE A 70 5.62 -2.64 11.23
CA ILE A 70 5.83 -1.93 9.95
C ILE A 70 4.81 -2.42 8.92
N LYS A 71 4.58 -3.74 8.84
CA LYS A 71 3.52 -4.35 8.02
C LYS A 71 2.14 -3.79 8.40
N ILE A 72 1.78 -3.84 9.68
CA ILE A 72 0.52 -3.27 10.20
C ILE A 72 0.37 -1.79 9.81
N GLY A 73 1.44 -1.00 9.92
CA GLY A 73 1.45 0.40 9.52
C GLY A 73 1.22 0.60 8.01
N ILE A 74 1.87 -0.20 7.15
CA ILE A 74 1.65 -0.18 5.70
C ILE A 74 0.18 -0.55 5.36
N ASN A 75 -0.37 -1.54 6.05
CA ASN A 75 -1.75 -1.99 5.85
C ASN A 75 -2.78 -0.91 6.23
N GLU A 76 -2.72 -0.36 7.46
CA GLU A 76 -3.69 0.65 7.90
C GLU A 76 -3.58 1.94 7.06
N LEU A 77 -2.37 2.30 6.58
CA LEU A 77 -2.18 3.40 5.62
C LEU A 77 -2.93 3.17 4.30
N LEU A 78 -2.76 1.98 3.70
CA LEU A 78 -3.39 1.66 2.42
C LEU A 78 -4.91 1.45 2.57
N LYS A 79 -5.38 0.89 3.68
CA LYS A 79 -6.81 0.84 4.01
C LYS A 79 -7.40 2.24 4.11
N HIS A 80 -6.72 3.18 4.77
CA HIS A 80 -7.19 4.56 4.87
C HIS A 80 -7.18 5.30 3.52
N LEU A 81 -6.25 4.97 2.60
CA LEU A 81 -6.35 5.41 1.21
C LEU A 81 -7.66 4.90 0.57
N LEU A 82 -7.92 3.59 0.61
CA LEU A 82 -9.11 2.98 -0.01
C LEU A 82 -10.43 3.48 0.63
N ALA A 83 -10.41 3.77 1.93
CA ALA A 83 -11.51 4.35 2.70
C ALA A 83 -11.91 5.75 2.21
N THR A 84 -10.91 6.59 1.94
CA THR A 84 -11.06 8.03 1.71
C THR A 84 -11.09 8.42 0.24
N ILE A 85 -10.85 7.48 -0.68
CA ILE A 85 -10.69 7.80 -2.10
C ILE A 85 -12.01 8.17 -2.80
N ASP A 86 -11.96 9.27 -3.54
CA ASP A 86 -13.01 9.82 -4.38
C ASP A 86 -12.46 10.15 -5.77
N LYS A 87 -13.33 10.25 -6.78
CA LYS A 87 -12.91 10.45 -8.18
C LYS A 87 -12.24 11.80 -8.43
N ASP A 88 -12.66 12.85 -7.73
CA ASP A 88 -12.16 14.21 -7.96
C ASP A 88 -10.72 14.38 -7.45
N ARG A 89 -10.32 13.57 -6.47
CA ARG A 89 -9.00 13.65 -5.80
C ARG A 89 -8.19 12.35 -5.89
N GLU A 90 -8.61 11.36 -6.68
CA GLU A 90 -8.01 10.02 -6.68
C GLU A 90 -6.49 10.02 -6.96
N HIS A 91 -6.03 10.88 -7.87
CA HIS A 91 -4.61 11.05 -8.18
C HIS A 91 -3.83 11.60 -6.97
N TYR A 92 -4.34 12.68 -6.38
CA TYR A 92 -3.70 13.37 -5.26
C TYR A 92 -3.62 12.49 -4.00
N LEU A 93 -4.71 11.77 -3.70
CA LEU A 93 -4.76 10.81 -2.60
C LEU A 93 -3.81 9.64 -2.87
N ALA A 94 -3.89 8.98 -4.02
CA ALA A 94 -2.98 7.87 -4.33
C ALA A 94 -1.51 8.29 -4.29
N GLU A 95 -1.14 9.43 -4.88
CA GLU A 95 0.23 9.96 -4.83
C GLU A 95 0.73 10.13 -3.39
N ARG A 96 -0.02 10.83 -2.54
CA ARG A 96 0.39 11.12 -1.14
C ARG A 96 0.59 9.86 -0.31
N TYR A 97 -0.34 8.91 -0.37
CA TYR A 97 -0.24 7.69 0.43
C TYR A 97 0.87 6.78 -0.09
N LEU A 98 0.98 6.61 -1.42
CA LEU A 98 2.04 5.81 -2.02
C LEU A 98 3.42 6.46 -1.85
N TYR A 99 3.52 7.80 -1.76
CA TYR A 99 4.75 8.47 -1.34
C TYR A 99 5.22 7.98 0.02
N ARG A 100 4.32 7.90 1.02
CA ARG A 100 4.66 7.40 2.36
C ARG A 100 5.10 5.93 2.31
N VAL A 101 4.42 5.07 1.55
CA VAL A 101 4.86 3.66 1.32
C VAL A 101 6.25 3.61 0.70
N ARG A 102 6.53 4.43 -0.33
CA ARG A 102 7.87 4.54 -0.96
C ARG A 102 8.94 4.99 0.02
N MET A 103 8.62 5.85 1.00
CA MET A 103 9.55 6.29 2.04
C MET A 103 9.82 5.19 3.09
N VAL A 104 8.78 4.46 3.52
CA VAL A 104 8.93 3.27 4.38
C VAL A 104 9.84 2.25 3.73
N PHE A 105 9.57 1.87 2.48
CA PHE A 105 10.40 0.94 1.71
C PHE A 105 11.86 1.40 1.64
N LYS A 106 12.11 2.65 1.23
CA LYS A 106 13.49 3.21 1.17
C LYS A 106 14.21 3.17 2.51
N ARG A 107 13.52 3.37 3.64
CA ARG A 107 14.13 3.29 4.98
C ARG A 107 14.47 1.85 5.37
N CYS A 108 13.63 0.88 4.99
CA CYS A 108 13.89 -0.56 5.19
C CYS A 108 15.04 -1.10 4.31
N LEU A 109 15.47 -0.38 3.27
CA LEU A 109 16.64 -0.74 2.45
C LEU A 109 18.00 -0.28 3.01
N LEU A 110 18.01 0.38 4.18
CA LEU A 110 19.26 0.78 4.82
C LEU A 110 19.91 -0.42 5.55
N PRO A 111 21.26 -0.48 5.64
CA PRO A 111 21.96 -1.65 6.18
C PRO A 111 21.67 -1.99 7.64
N ASP A 112 21.04 -1.09 8.39
CA ASP A 112 20.66 -1.27 9.79
C ASP A 112 19.32 -2.01 9.98
N PHE A 113 18.57 -2.27 8.90
CA PHE A 113 17.29 -2.98 8.94
C PHE A 113 17.39 -4.38 8.30
N PRO A 114 17.30 -5.48 9.09
CA PRO A 114 17.56 -6.83 8.59
C PRO A 114 16.38 -7.49 7.85
N TYR A 115 15.16 -6.92 7.93
CA TYR A 115 13.93 -7.52 7.40
C TYR A 115 13.48 -6.92 6.04
N ALA A 116 14.43 -6.41 5.26
CA ALA A 116 14.17 -5.67 4.02
C ALA A 116 13.33 -6.46 3.00
N GLU A 117 13.68 -7.74 2.79
CA GLU A 117 12.97 -8.65 1.87
C GLU A 117 11.55 -8.97 2.36
N GLU A 118 11.39 -9.23 3.66
CA GLU A 118 10.11 -9.57 4.28
C GLU A 118 9.10 -8.42 4.17
N VAL A 119 9.54 -7.19 4.47
CA VAL A 119 8.72 -5.99 4.30
C VAL A 119 8.45 -5.69 2.82
N TRP A 120 9.42 -5.93 1.92
CA TRP A 120 9.25 -5.73 0.49
C TRP A 120 8.19 -6.65 -0.13
N ASN A 121 8.23 -7.95 0.20
CA ASN A 121 7.23 -8.91 -0.26
C ASN A 121 5.84 -8.49 0.24
N TYR A 122 5.71 -8.13 1.51
CA TYR A 122 4.45 -7.64 2.08
C TYR A 122 3.92 -6.34 1.42
N ILE A 123 4.81 -5.41 1.04
CA ILE A 123 4.44 -4.22 0.25
C ILE A 123 3.90 -4.63 -1.13
N CYS A 124 4.52 -5.61 -1.80
CA CYS A 124 4.01 -6.11 -3.08
C CYS A 124 2.59 -6.67 -2.94
N ASP A 125 2.34 -7.46 -1.89
CA ASP A 125 1.03 -8.06 -1.63
C ASP A 125 -0.03 -7.01 -1.29
N CYS A 126 0.27 -6.06 -0.40
CA CYS A 126 -0.66 -4.97 -0.10
C CYS A 126 -0.97 -4.10 -1.33
N LEU A 127 0.03 -3.79 -2.18
CA LEU A 127 -0.17 -3.02 -3.40
C LEU A 127 -0.91 -3.80 -4.48
N ARG A 128 -0.76 -5.12 -4.55
CA ARG A 128 -1.57 -6.01 -5.40
C ARG A 128 -3.04 -5.90 -5.04
N SER A 129 -3.39 -6.06 -3.76
CA SER A 129 -4.76 -5.95 -3.27
C SER A 129 -5.33 -4.53 -3.43
N THR A 130 -4.53 -3.51 -3.12
CA THR A 130 -4.90 -2.09 -3.32
C THR A 130 -5.20 -1.80 -4.79
N GLY A 131 -4.32 -2.20 -5.72
CA GLY A 131 -4.51 -1.97 -7.16
C GLY A 131 -5.71 -2.74 -7.72
N THR A 132 -5.89 -3.98 -7.28
CA THR A 132 -7.07 -4.84 -7.57
C THR A 132 -8.38 -4.13 -7.19
N PHE A 133 -8.49 -3.67 -5.94
CA PHE A 133 -9.67 -2.93 -5.46
C PHE A 133 -9.93 -1.65 -6.25
N LEU A 134 -8.88 -0.86 -6.53
CA LEU A 134 -9.00 0.38 -7.29
C LEU A 134 -9.47 0.14 -8.74
N VAL A 135 -8.98 -0.91 -9.41
CA VAL A 135 -9.45 -1.30 -10.75
C VAL A 135 -10.90 -1.77 -10.71
N GLU A 136 -11.34 -2.46 -9.66
CA GLU A 136 -12.74 -2.90 -9.53
C GLU A 136 -13.70 -1.74 -9.25
N GLY A 137 -13.32 -0.78 -8.42
CA GLY A 137 -14.06 0.47 -8.19
C GLY A 137 -13.90 1.55 -9.26
N ASP A 138 -13.34 1.20 -10.43
CA ASP A 138 -13.07 2.09 -11.58
C ASP A 138 -12.17 3.30 -11.27
N TYR A 139 -11.35 3.25 -10.22
CA TYR A 139 -10.39 4.29 -9.80
C TYR A 139 -9.08 4.15 -10.58
N TYR A 140 -9.17 4.32 -11.90
CA TYR A 140 -8.09 3.98 -12.82
C TYR A 140 -6.87 4.90 -12.71
N ILE A 141 -7.03 6.17 -12.30
CA ILE A 141 -5.89 7.06 -12.11
C ILE A 141 -5.14 6.68 -10.82
N ALA A 142 -5.85 6.33 -9.75
CA ALA A 142 -5.22 5.80 -8.54
C ALA A 142 -4.56 4.44 -8.75
N ALA A 143 -5.21 3.53 -9.49
CA ALA A 143 -4.63 2.24 -9.87
C ALA A 143 -3.33 2.41 -10.69
N ARG A 144 -3.28 3.43 -11.56
CA ARG A 144 -2.05 3.80 -12.28
C ARG A 144 -0.93 4.23 -11.33
N GLU A 145 -1.23 5.01 -10.29
CA GLU A 145 -0.21 5.38 -9.30
C GLU A 145 0.29 4.19 -8.47
N VAL A 146 -0.58 3.21 -8.17
CA VAL A 146 -0.17 1.94 -7.56
C VAL A 146 0.81 1.19 -8.47
N ILE A 147 0.48 1.03 -9.76
CA ILE A 147 1.37 0.39 -10.75
C ILE A 147 2.71 1.14 -10.87
N ASN A 148 2.68 2.46 -11.01
CA ASN A 148 3.89 3.30 -11.08
C ASN A 148 4.78 3.12 -9.83
N SER A 149 4.16 3.11 -8.65
CA SER A 149 4.85 3.00 -7.36
C SER A 149 5.45 1.61 -7.16
N LEU A 150 4.68 0.56 -7.45
CA LEU A 150 5.15 -0.82 -7.38
C LEU A 150 6.30 -1.08 -8.34
N ALA A 151 6.21 -0.62 -9.59
CA ALA A 151 7.27 -0.74 -10.59
C ALA A 151 8.52 0.08 -10.21
N GLY A 152 8.33 1.30 -9.69
CA GLY A 152 9.41 2.15 -9.21
C GLY A 152 10.17 1.52 -8.04
N MET A 153 9.47 0.94 -7.07
CA MET A 153 10.07 0.21 -5.97
C MET A 153 10.70 -1.11 -6.42
N GLY A 154 10.07 -1.84 -7.35
CA GLY A 154 10.61 -3.08 -7.91
C GLY A 154 11.95 -2.93 -8.61
N ARG A 155 12.18 -1.82 -9.32
CA ARG A 155 13.51 -1.52 -9.90
C ARG A 155 14.56 -1.28 -8.81
N ILE A 156 14.18 -0.60 -7.73
CA ILE A 156 15.08 -0.39 -6.59
C ILE A 156 15.34 -1.72 -5.86
N ALA A 157 14.33 -2.59 -5.73
CA ALA A 157 14.44 -3.93 -5.16
C ALA A 157 15.44 -4.79 -5.96
N ALA A 158 15.31 -4.84 -7.29
CA ALA A 158 16.25 -5.52 -8.18
C ALA A 158 17.69 -5.01 -8.01
N LEU A 159 17.89 -3.69 -8.00
CA LEU A 159 19.20 -3.06 -7.75
C LEU A 159 19.77 -3.33 -6.35
N LYS A 160 18.96 -3.81 -5.42
CA LYS A 160 19.35 -4.22 -4.06
C LYS A 160 19.43 -5.74 -3.88
N GLY A 161 19.25 -6.52 -4.95
CA GLY A 161 19.28 -7.99 -4.91
C GLY A 161 18.05 -8.62 -4.26
N LEU A 162 16.97 -7.86 -4.04
CA LEU A 162 15.72 -8.37 -3.49
C LEU A 162 14.90 -9.07 -4.60
N PRO A 163 14.10 -10.10 -4.26
CA PRO A 163 13.26 -10.80 -5.24
C PRO A 163 12.18 -9.88 -5.84
N THR A 164 11.99 -10.00 -7.15
CA THR A 164 10.97 -9.24 -7.92
C THR A 164 9.84 -10.11 -8.48
N ALA A 165 9.83 -11.42 -8.19
CA ALA A 165 8.80 -12.34 -8.66
C ALA A 165 7.38 -11.94 -8.20
N ASN A 166 7.22 -11.49 -6.94
CA ASN A 166 5.95 -11.00 -6.44
C ASN A 166 5.53 -9.69 -7.14
N THR A 167 6.47 -8.84 -7.52
CA THR A 167 6.24 -7.60 -8.29
C THR A 167 5.74 -7.92 -9.70
N GLN A 168 6.42 -8.84 -10.38
CA GLN A 168 6.09 -9.37 -11.70
C GLN A 168 4.66 -9.96 -11.72
N SER A 169 4.35 -10.81 -10.74
CA SER A 169 3.02 -11.41 -10.55
C SER A 169 1.94 -10.35 -10.31
N SER A 170 2.18 -9.42 -9.39
CA SER A 170 1.24 -8.36 -9.03
C SER A 170 0.93 -7.41 -10.20
N LEU A 171 1.94 -7.02 -10.97
CA LEU A 171 1.76 -6.23 -12.19
C LEU A 171 0.94 -7.00 -13.25
N ARG A 172 1.17 -8.31 -13.42
CA ARG A 172 0.40 -9.14 -14.35
C ARG A 172 -1.05 -9.33 -13.91
N ILE A 173 -1.33 -9.38 -12.60
CA ILE A 173 -2.70 -9.43 -12.08
C ILE A 173 -3.43 -8.12 -12.40
N MET A 174 -2.81 -6.96 -12.14
CA MET A 174 -3.38 -5.66 -12.49
C MET A 174 -3.55 -5.47 -14.02
N GLU A 175 -2.60 -5.95 -14.84
CA GLU A 175 -2.72 -6.01 -16.31
C GLU A 175 -4.00 -6.77 -16.72
N ASN A 176 -4.19 -7.99 -16.20
CA ASN A 176 -5.35 -8.82 -16.52
C ASN A 176 -6.68 -8.20 -16.04
N MET A 177 -6.69 -7.52 -14.91
CA MET A 177 -7.91 -6.87 -14.38
C MET A 177 -8.29 -5.63 -15.19
N ALA A 178 -7.32 -4.79 -15.56
CA ALA A 178 -7.54 -3.68 -16.47
C ALA A 178 -8.09 -4.16 -17.83
N LEU A 179 -7.56 -5.26 -18.38
CA LEU A 179 -8.10 -5.88 -19.60
C LEU A 179 -9.56 -6.35 -19.44
N LYS A 180 -9.92 -6.96 -18.29
CA LYS A 180 -11.32 -7.36 -18.00
C LYS A 180 -12.27 -6.15 -17.94
N LYS A 181 -11.82 -5.03 -17.34
CA LYS A 181 -12.54 -3.75 -17.31
C LYS A 181 -12.51 -2.98 -18.65
N LYS A 182 -11.80 -3.51 -19.66
CA LYS A 182 -11.55 -2.89 -20.98
C LYS A 182 -10.65 -1.64 -20.97
N GLU A 183 -9.98 -1.38 -19.85
CA GLU A 183 -9.03 -0.26 -19.69
C GLU A 183 -7.66 -0.57 -20.31
N GLN A 184 -7.61 -0.49 -21.64
CA GLN A 184 -6.42 -0.80 -22.44
C GLN A 184 -5.21 0.06 -22.09
N GLN A 185 -5.41 1.32 -21.72
CA GLN A 185 -4.30 2.21 -21.34
C GLN A 185 -3.65 1.74 -20.04
N LEU A 186 -4.45 1.40 -19.02
CA LEU A 186 -3.97 0.92 -17.73
C LEU A 186 -3.29 -0.45 -17.85
N ALA A 187 -3.87 -1.36 -18.64
CA ALA A 187 -3.27 -2.64 -18.96
C ALA A 187 -1.90 -2.49 -19.64
N SER A 188 -1.79 -1.60 -20.62
CA SER A 188 -0.53 -1.29 -21.32
C SER A 188 0.53 -0.74 -20.35
N ILE A 189 0.14 0.12 -19.41
CA ILE A 189 1.07 0.65 -18.38
C ILE A 189 1.56 -0.48 -17.46
N ALA A 190 0.68 -1.36 -16.98
CA ALA A 190 1.07 -2.52 -16.16
C ALA A 190 2.00 -3.48 -16.91
N LYS A 191 1.69 -3.78 -18.17
CA LYS A 191 2.52 -4.59 -19.07
C LYS A 191 3.91 -4.01 -19.28
N ASN A 192 4.01 -2.71 -19.57
CA ASN A 192 5.28 -2.03 -19.80
C ASN A 192 6.10 -1.93 -18.50
N ALA A 193 5.45 -1.65 -17.37
CA ALA A 193 6.07 -1.69 -16.05
C ALA A 193 6.69 -3.07 -15.74
N ARG A 194 6.00 -4.14 -16.14
CA ARG A 194 6.44 -5.53 -15.95
C ARG A 194 7.68 -5.87 -16.77
N PHE A 195 7.73 -5.53 -18.06
CA PHE A 195 8.92 -5.73 -18.90
C PHE A 195 10.11 -4.87 -18.46
N ASN A 196 9.89 -3.65 -17.98
CA ASN A 196 10.95 -2.76 -17.47
C ASN A 196 11.57 -3.19 -16.13
N LEU A 197 11.19 -4.36 -15.59
CA LEU A 197 11.78 -5.04 -14.44
C LEU A 197 12.63 -6.27 -14.84
N GLU A 198 12.68 -6.60 -16.13
CA GLU A 198 13.43 -7.76 -16.69
C GLU A 198 14.80 -7.34 -17.26
N ILE A 199 15.29 -6.13 -16.90
CA ILE A 199 16.54 -5.49 -17.40
C ILE A 199 17.58 -5.41 -16.28
#